data_AF-A0A6M3L496-F1
#
_entry.id   AF-A0A6M3L496-F1
#
_cell.length_a   1.000
_cell.length_b   1.000
_cell.length_c   1.000
_cell.angle_alpha   90.00
_cell.angle_beta   90.00
_cell.angle_gamma   90.00
#
_symmetry.space_group_name_H-M   'P 1'
#
loop_
_entity.id
_entity.type
_entity.pdbx_description
1 polymer ?
#
loop_
_entity_poly.entity_id
_entity_poly.type
_entity_poly.pdbx_seq_one_letter_code
_entity_poly.pdbx_strand_id
1 'polypeptide(L)'
;MWWMIIVVILLTAAYFLWPTPAVPSSEAGKAGLDDFNFPTSSNSRVIPEVFGTVHLHGNIMYAGGLTAAPITQTVSSGKRGSTTQTVGYSYFLDLAYAICGRVDLINEFRIDNSPVKTGIGLT
;
A
#
# COMPACT_ATOMS: atom_id res chain seq x y z
N MET A 1 3.37 -41.56 39.79
CA MET A 1 3.89 -41.72 38.41
C MET A 1 2.88 -41.40 37.32
N TRP A 2 1.59 -41.73 37.43
CA TRP A 2 0.57 -41.37 36.42
C TRP A 2 0.29 -39.87 36.24
N TRP A 3 0.42 -39.08 37.31
CA TRP A 3 0.20 -37.62 37.27
C TRP A 3 1.17 -36.89 36.32
N MET A 4 2.39 -37.40 36.15
CA MET A 4 3.39 -36.82 35.23
C MET A 4 2.96 -36.97 33.76
N ILE A 5 2.28 -38.06 33.42
CA ILE A 5 1.78 -38.31 32.06
C ILE A 5 0.66 -37.31 31.73
N ILE A 6 -0.23 -37.02 32.69
CA ILE A 6 -1.31 -36.05 32.53
C ILE A 6 -0.75 -34.65 32.29
N VAL A 7 0.29 -34.24 33.05
CA VAL A 7 0.93 -32.93 32.91
C VAL A 7 1.59 -32.78 31.53
N VAL A 8 2.24 -33.82 31.01
CA VAL A 8 2.86 -33.80 29.68
C VAL A 8 1.81 -33.68 28.56
N ILE A 9 0.68 -34.38 28.69
CA ILE A 9 -0.45 -34.28 27.74
C ILE A 9 -1.07 -32.88 27.77
N LEU A 10 -1.23 -32.30 28.97
CA LEU A 10 -1.76 -30.95 29.12
C LEU A 10 -0.82 -29.87 28.56
N LEU A 11 0.50 -30.02 28.74
CA LEU A 11 1.50 -29.11 28.17
C LEU A 11 1.55 -29.20 26.65
N THR A 12 1.45 -30.40 26.08
CA THR A 12 1.41 -30.58 24.62
C THR A 12 0.11 -30.07 24.02
N ALA A 13 -1.03 -30.30 24.69
CA ALA A 13 -2.30 -29.70 24.29
C ALA A 13 -2.25 -28.17 24.38
N ALA A 14 -1.69 -27.60 25.45
CA ALA A 14 -1.54 -26.15 25.62
C ALA A 14 -0.59 -25.54 24.59
N TYR A 15 0.48 -26.26 24.22
CA TYR A 15 1.39 -25.85 23.14
C TYR A 15 0.67 -25.80 21.79
N PHE A 16 -0.21 -26.76 21.51
CA PHE A 16 -0.99 -26.79 20.27
C PHE A 16 -2.15 -25.78 20.26
N LEU A 17 -2.68 -25.45 21.44
CA LEU A 17 -3.76 -24.47 21.61
C LEU A 17 -3.25 -23.03 21.83
N TRP A 18 -1.94 -22.84 21.98
CA TRP A 18 -1.40 -21.50 22.08
C TRP A 18 -1.71 -20.77 20.78
N PRO A 19 -2.33 -19.57 20.84
CA PRO A 19 -2.69 -18.85 19.64
C PRO A 19 -1.39 -18.45 18.96
N THR A 20 -1.03 -19.19 17.90
CA THR A 20 -0.04 -18.71 16.96
C THR A 20 -0.59 -17.40 16.41
N PRO A 21 0.11 -16.26 16.57
CA PRO A 21 -0.32 -15.04 15.92
C PRO A 21 -0.37 -15.33 14.43
N ALA A 22 -1.58 -15.31 13.85
CA ALA A 22 -1.84 -15.69 12.46
C ALA A 22 -1.25 -14.72 11.43
N VAL A 23 -0.37 -13.81 11.84
CA VAL A 23 0.37 -12.91 10.97
C VAL A 23 1.77 -12.74 11.56
N PRO A 24 2.85 -13.09 10.84
CA PRO A 24 4.19 -12.72 11.25
C PRO A 24 4.25 -11.20 11.31
N SER A 25 4.45 -10.66 12.51
CA SER A 25 4.59 -9.23 12.81
C SER A 25 5.79 -8.57 12.11
N SER A 26 6.58 -9.33 11.34
CA SER A 26 7.68 -8.84 10.51
C SER A 26 7.29 -8.45 9.08
N GLU A 27 6.14 -8.90 8.55
CA GLU A 27 5.71 -8.55 7.17
C GLU A 27 4.58 -7.50 7.14
N ALA A 28 3.93 -7.25 8.26
CA ALA A 28 2.91 -6.21 8.41
C ALA A 28 3.49 -4.85 8.87
N GLY A 29 4.78 -4.62 8.64
CA GLY A 29 5.36 -3.28 8.76
C GLY A 29 4.65 -2.36 7.77
N LYS A 30 4.24 -1.17 8.22
CA LYS A 30 3.76 -0.14 7.29
C LYS A 30 4.85 0.11 6.27
N ALA A 31 4.53 -0.01 4.98
CA ALA A 31 5.49 0.28 3.92
C ALA A 31 6.00 1.72 4.08
N GLY A 32 7.32 1.89 3.99
CA GLY A 32 7.97 3.19 3.97
C GLY A 32 7.88 3.83 2.59
N LEU A 33 8.33 5.09 2.47
CA LEU A 33 8.37 5.77 1.17
C LEU A 33 9.32 5.08 0.18
N ASP A 34 10.39 4.47 0.69
CA ASP A 34 11.41 3.78 -0.09
C ASP A 34 10.93 2.43 -0.67
N ASP A 35 9.82 1.89 -0.16
CA ASP A 35 9.23 0.65 -0.66
C ASP A 35 8.42 0.86 -1.96
N PHE A 36 8.16 2.12 -2.32
CA PHE A 36 7.44 2.47 -3.54
C PHE A 36 8.40 2.79 -4.68
N ASN A 37 8.14 2.19 -5.85
CA ASN A 37 8.91 2.48 -7.06
C ASN A 37 8.31 3.69 -7.80
N PHE A 38 9.06 4.78 -7.85
CA PHE A 38 8.69 5.98 -8.60
C PHE A 38 9.57 6.14 -9.85
N PRO A 39 9.07 6.76 -10.92
CA PRO A 39 9.92 7.17 -12.03
C PRO A 39 11.09 8.02 -11.53
N THR A 40 12.28 7.83 -12.08
CA THR A 40 13.49 8.53 -11.61
C THR A 40 13.33 10.05 -11.72
N SER A 41 13.53 10.77 -10.61
CA SER A 41 13.68 12.23 -10.63
C SER A 41 15.06 12.56 -11.18
N SER A 42 15.10 13.02 -12.43
CA SER A 42 16.35 13.45 -13.07
C SER A 42 16.38 14.96 -13.23
N ASN A 43 17.34 15.62 -12.58
CA ASN A 43 17.52 17.07 -12.65
C ASN A 43 18.03 17.57 -14.02
N SER A 44 18.53 16.67 -14.87
CA SER A 44 19.09 17.00 -16.18
C SER A 44 18.14 16.71 -17.35
N ARG A 45 16.89 16.29 -17.08
CA ARG A 45 15.93 16.04 -18.14
C ARG A 45 15.48 17.36 -18.75
N VAL A 46 15.56 17.46 -20.07
CA VAL A 46 15.04 18.62 -20.81
C VAL A 46 13.51 18.65 -20.66
N ILE A 47 12.96 19.83 -20.38
CA ILE A 47 11.52 20.06 -20.35
C ILE A 47 11.03 20.15 -21.81
N PRO A 48 10.18 19.22 -22.28
CA PRO A 48 9.72 19.25 -23.65
C PRO A 48 8.68 20.35 -23.86
N GLU A 49 8.73 20.99 -25.02
CA GLU A 49 7.64 21.84 -25.53
C GLU A 49 6.98 21.09 -26.68
N VAL A 50 5.68 20.88 -26.57
CA VAL A 50 4.95 19.93 -27.41
C VAL A 50 3.75 20.64 -28.03
N PHE A 51 3.56 20.42 -29.33
CA PHE A 51 2.45 20.97 -30.09
C PHE A 51 1.52 19.84 -30.53
N GLY A 52 0.27 19.88 -30.08
CA GLY A 52 -0.75 18.85 -30.33
C GLY A 52 -0.96 17.87 -29.17
N THR A 53 -1.88 16.93 -29.36
CA THR A 53 -2.30 15.96 -28.32
C THR A 53 -1.44 14.70 -28.37
N VAL A 54 -0.62 14.48 -27.34
CA VAL A 54 0.26 13.30 -27.24
C VAL A 54 0.42 12.86 -25.78
N HIS A 55 0.68 11.57 -25.57
CA HIS A 55 1.01 11.04 -24.24
C HIS A 55 2.48 11.29 -23.89
N LEU A 56 2.71 11.83 -22.70
CA LEU A 56 4.03 12.13 -22.15
C LEU A 56 4.18 11.48 -20.78
N HIS A 57 5.36 10.94 -20.48
CA HIS A 57 5.65 10.31 -19.18
C HIS A 57 6.09 11.31 -18.08
N GLY A 58 6.47 12.54 -18.46
CA GLY A 58 6.92 13.57 -17.52
C GLY A 58 8.18 13.18 -16.71
N ASN A 59 8.45 13.97 -15.68
CA ASN A 59 9.49 13.76 -14.67
C ASN A 59 8.90 14.04 -13.28
N ILE A 60 9.23 13.24 -12.28
CA ILE A 60 8.74 13.47 -10.92
C ILE A 60 9.55 14.59 -10.26
N MET A 61 8.86 15.59 -9.72
CA MET A 61 9.46 16.70 -8.97
C MET A 61 9.41 16.46 -7.47
N TYR A 62 8.34 15.83 -7.01
CA TYR A 62 8.11 15.57 -5.59
C TYR A 62 7.33 14.27 -5.43
N ALA A 63 7.78 13.45 -4.48
CA ALA A 63 7.07 12.31 -3.93
C ALA A 63 7.13 12.42 -2.41
N GLY A 64 5.98 12.49 -1.74
CA GLY A 64 5.96 12.61 -0.29
C GLY A 64 4.54 12.53 0.27
N GLY A 65 4.37 12.95 1.52
CA GLY A 65 3.05 12.92 2.17
C GLY A 65 2.50 11.52 2.41
N LEU A 66 3.36 10.50 2.50
CA LEU A 66 2.91 9.11 2.66
C LEU A 66 2.06 8.94 3.92
N THR A 67 0.79 8.61 3.71
CA THR A 67 -0.17 8.35 4.79
C THR A 67 -0.72 6.93 4.62
N ALA A 68 -0.67 6.13 5.69
CA ALA A 68 -1.15 4.76 5.69
C ALA A 68 -2.35 4.61 6.65
N ALA A 69 -3.53 4.28 6.09
CA ALA A 69 -4.74 3.98 6.85
C ALA A 69 -4.91 2.46 6.99
N PRO A 70 -4.99 1.91 8.23
CA PRO A 70 -5.16 0.48 8.42
C PRO A 70 -6.57 0.03 7.99
N ILE A 71 -6.63 -1.04 7.20
CA ILE A 71 -7.87 -1.73 6.85
C ILE A 71 -8.07 -2.83 7.88
N THR A 72 -9.02 -2.63 8.79
CA THR A 72 -9.36 -3.60 9.83
C THR A 72 -10.57 -4.43 9.42
N GLN A 73 -10.49 -5.75 9.58
CA GLN A 73 -11.63 -6.65 9.50
C GLN A 73 -11.90 -7.27 10.85
N THR A 74 -13.17 -7.28 11.25
CA THR A 74 -13.62 -7.95 12.46
C THR A 74 -13.92 -9.41 12.13
N VAL A 75 -13.08 -10.32 12.61
CA VAL A 75 -13.32 -11.75 12.46
C VAL A 75 -13.89 -12.32 13.76
N SER A 76 -15.02 -13.03 13.64
CA SER A 76 -15.69 -13.70 14.75
C SER A 76 -14.90 -14.94 15.15
N SER A 77 -14.14 -14.83 16.24
CA SER A 77 -13.33 -15.93 16.77
C SER A 77 -14.14 -16.74 17.80
N GLY A 78 -15.15 -17.48 17.33
CA GLY A 78 -15.89 -18.44 18.16
C GLY A 78 -16.57 -17.88 19.43
N LYS A 79 -17.07 -18.78 20.28
CA LYS A 79 -18.13 -18.56 21.32
C LYS A 79 -17.91 -17.46 22.37
N ARG A 80 -16.83 -16.66 22.36
CA ARG A 80 -16.64 -15.56 23.33
C ARG A 80 -15.57 -14.53 22.94
N GLY A 81 -15.58 -13.98 21.72
CA GLY A 81 -14.72 -12.83 21.42
C GLY A 81 -14.70 -12.40 19.95
N SER A 82 -14.86 -11.10 19.73
CA SER A 82 -14.62 -10.44 18.45
C SER A 82 -13.19 -9.92 18.42
N THR A 83 -12.37 -10.41 17.49
CA THR A 83 -10.98 -9.95 17.32
C THR A 83 -10.88 -9.12 16.05
N THR A 84 -10.51 -7.85 16.19
CA THR A 84 -10.23 -6.95 15.06
C THR A 84 -8.84 -7.25 14.54
N GLN A 85 -8.74 -7.76 13.31
CA GLN A 85 -7.46 -8.02 12.64
C GLN A 85 -7.23 -6.97 11.54
N THR A 86 -6.02 -6.40 11.51
CA THR A 86 -5.59 -5.52 10.41
C THR A 86 -5.22 -6.38 9.21
N VAL A 87 -6.02 -6.34 8.15
CA VAL A 87 -5.86 -7.16 6.94
C VAL A 87 -4.95 -6.49 5.91
N GLY A 88 -4.76 -5.17 6.00
CA GLY A 88 -3.86 -4.44 5.12
C GLY A 88 -3.81 -2.94 5.44
N TYR A 89 -3.17 -2.18 4.55
CA TYR A 89 -3.09 -0.72 4.64
C TYR A 89 -3.49 -0.09 3.31
N SER A 90 -4.31 0.95 3.36
CA SER A 90 -4.51 1.88 2.25
C SER A 90 -3.45 2.96 2.32
N TYR A 91 -2.72 3.17 1.22
CA TYR A 91 -1.67 4.18 1.13
C TYR A 91 -2.15 5.38 0.31
N PHE A 92 -1.87 6.57 0.82
CA PHE A 92 -2.09 7.84 0.14
C PHE A 92 -0.74 8.54 0.00
N LEU A 93 -0.50 9.11 -1.17
CA LEU A 93 0.78 9.72 -1.51
C LEU A 93 0.56 10.98 -2.34
N ASP A 94 1.33 12.01 -2.03
CA ASP A 94 1.37 13.25 -2.77
C ASP A 94 2.48 13.20 -3.83
N LEU A 95 2.08 13.37 -5.09
CA LEU A 95 2.96 13.32 -6.26
C LEU A 95 2.86 14.62 -7.04
N ALA A 96 4.01 15.21 -7.40
CA ALA A 96 4.08 16.32 -8.34
C ALA A 96 4.92 15.94 -9.56
N TYR A 97 4.33 16.08 -10.75
CA TYR A 97 4.97 15.78 -12.03
C TYR A 97 5.13 17.03 -12.89
N ALA A 98 6.32 17.20 -13.46
CA ALA A 98 6.55 18.11 -14.57
C ALA A 98 6.35 17.35 -15.89
N ILE A 99 5.45 17.83 -16.75
CA ILE A 99 5.12 17.16 -18.01
C ILE A 99 5.73 17.90 -19.18
N CYS A 100 5.29 19.14 -19.42
CA CYS A 100 5.76 20.01 -20.50
C CYS A 100 5.48 21.48 -20.13
N GLY A 101 5.78 22.39 -21.07
CA GLY A 101 5.51 23.83 -20.95
C GLY A 101 4.01 24.18 -20.89
N ARG A 102 3.57 25.14 -21.70
CA ARG A 102 2.16 25.57 -21.68
C ARG A 102 1.25 24.43 -22.14
N VAL A 103 0.24 24.12 -21.35
CA VAL A 103 -0.78 23.10 -21.63
C VAL A 103 -2.14 23.76 -21.69
N ASP A 104 -2.96 23.34 -22.64
CA ASP A 104 -4.37 23.73 -22.73
C ASP A 104 -5.21 22.83 -21.80
N LEU A 105 -5.22 21.52 -22.07
CA LEU A 105 -5.96 20.53 -21.29
C LEU A 105 -5.17 19.22 -21.13
N ILE A 106 -5.28 18.62 -19.94
CA ILE A 106 -4.83 17.25 -19.69
C ILE A 106 -6.07 16.37 -19.85
N ASN A 107 -6.10 15.50 -20.86
CA ASN A 107 -7.30 14.70 -21.15
C ASN A 107 -7.33 13.39 -20.35
N GLU A 108 -6.20 12.67 -20.30
CA GLU A 108 -6.15 11.32 -19.74
C GLU A 108 -4.87 11.11 -18.94
N PHE A 109 -5.02 10.52 -17.75
CA PHE A 109 -3.92 10.01 -16.95
C PHE A 109 -3.94 8.49 -16.95
N ARG A 110 -2.81 7.86 -17.26
CA ARG A 110 -2.69 6.39 -17.38
C ARG A 110 -1.62 5.87 -16.43
N ILE A 111 -1.91 4.74 -15.80
CA ILE A 111 -0.95 3.93 -15.05
C ILE A 111 -0.92 2.55 -15.70
N ASP A 112 0.27 2.04 -16.04
CA ASP A 112 0.45 0.75 -16.73
C ASP A 112 -0.48 0.56 -17.93
N ASN A 113 -0.58 1.63 -18.74
CA ASN A 113 -1.41 1.71 -19.93
C ASN A 113 -2.93 1.64 -19.68
N SER A 114 -3.38 1.66 -18.44
CA SER A 114 -4.80 1.69 -18.08
C SER A 114 -5.24 3.13 -17.72
N PRO A 115 -6.36 3.63 -18.27
CA PRO A 115 -6.91 4.92 -17.90
C PRO A 115 -7.29 4.94 -16.42
N VAL A 116 -6.89 5.99 -15.71
CA VAL A 116 -7.28 6.23 -14.32
C VAL A 116 -8.35 7.31 -14.30
N LYS A 117 -9.45 7.05 -13.61
CA LYS A 117 -10.47 8.08 -13.35
C LYS A 117 -9.94 9.06 -12.32
N THR A 118 -9.66 10.28 -12.77
CA THR A 118 -9.31 11.40 -11.89
C THR A 118 -10.59 12.12 -11.47
N GLY A 119 -10.61 12.65 -10.23
CA GLY A 119 -11.73 13.46 -9.72
C GLY A 119 -11.73 14.90 -10.26
N ILE A 120 -10.73 15.24 -11.06
CA ILE A 120 -10.62 16.49 -11.79
C ILE A 120 -11.35 16.21 -13.11
N GLY A 121 -12.43 16.94 -13.41
CA GLY A 121 -13.14 16.78 -14.68
C GLY A 121 -12.21 17.11 -15.84
N LEU A 122 -11.52 16.10 -16.36
CA LEU A 122 -10.73 16.16 -17.58
C LEU A 122 -11.68 15.78 -18.73
N THR A 123 -12.57 16.70 -19.08
CA THR A 123 -13.45 16.60 -20.27
C THR A 123 -12.86 17.34 -21.44
#